data_AF-A0ABD6CW78-F1
#
_entry.id   AF-A0ABD6CW78-F1
#
_cell.length_a   1.000
_cell.length_b   1.000
_cell.length_c   1.000
_cell.angle_alpha   90.00
_cell.angle_beta   90.00
_cell.angle_gamma   90.00
#
_symmetry.space_group_name_H-M   'P 1'
#
loop_
_entity.id
_entity.type
_entity.pdbx_description
1 polymer ?
#
loop_
_entity_poly.entity_id
_entity_poly.type
_entity_poly.pdbx_seq_one_letter_code
_entity_poly.pdbx_strand_id
1 'polypeptide(L)' 'MTLVCECGSPEIEIVDATYPEDADGRPTGTAHERYECQQCGRTGGFAFGGGVERTSGCVTTREALR' A
#
# COMPACT_ATOMS: atom_id res chain seq x y z
N MET A 1 7.55 -7.75 -2.30
CA MET A 1 7.23 -7.57 -0.88
C MET A 1 5.84 -8.12 -0.60
N THR A 2 5.50 -8.43 0.64
CA THR A 2 4.10 -8.72 1.04
C THR A 2 3.63 -7.66 2.03
N LEU A 3 2.57 -6.92 1.69
CA LEU A 3 1.95 -5.95 2.59
C LEU A 3 1.15 -6.66 3.68
N VAL A 4 1.21 -6.12 4.90
CA VAL A 4 0.48 -6.58 6.09
C VAL A 4 0.14 -5.38 6.96
N CYS A 5 -0.77 -5.57 7.91
CA CYS A 5 -1.00 -4.60 8.96
C CYS A 5 0.13 -4.65 10.01
N GLU A 6 0.40 -3.53 10.69
CA GLU A 6 1.29 -3.47 11.86
C GLU A 6 0.86 -4.41 12.99
N CYS A 7 -0.43 -4.76 13.08
CA CYS A 7 -0.92 -5.76 14.04
C CYS A 7 -0.57 -7.21 13.65
N GLY A 8 0.15 -7.43 12.55
CA GLY A 8 0.56 -8.73 12.03
C GLY A 8 -0.45 -9.41 11.12
N SER A 9 -1.69 -8.90 11.03
CA SER A 9 -2.70 -9.47 10.13
C SER A 9 -2.33 -9.24 8.65
N PRO A 10 -2.46 -10.26 7.78
CA PRO A 10 -2.37 -10.08 6.33
C PRO A 10 -3.68 -9.60 5.69
N GLU A 11 -4.77 -9.51 6.44
CA GLU A 11 -6.10 -9.18 5.92
C GLU A 11 -6.25 -7.66 5.77
N ILE A 12 -5.87 -7.16 4.58
CA ILE A 12 -6.02 -5.77 4.17
C ILE A 12 -6.85 -5.68 2.90
N GLU A 13 -7.67 -4.63 2.79
CA GLU A 13 -8.45 -4.33 1.59
C GLU A 13 -8.11 -2.93 1.07
N ILE A 14 -8.02 -2.78 -0.25
CA ILE A 14 -7.84 -1.47 -0.88
C ILE A 14 -9.16 -0.71 -0.74
N VAL A 15 -9.09 0.47 -0.12
CA VAL A 15 -10.23 1.38 0.04
C VAL A 15 -10.15 2.60 -0.88
N ASP A 16 -8.95 2.94 -1.34
CA ASP A 16 -8.70 4.01 -2.30
C ASP A 16 -7.40 3.72 -3.05
N ALA A 17 -7.34 4.05 -4.33
CA ALA A 17 -6.12 3.89 -5.11
C ALA A 17 -6.05 4.92 -6.24
N THR A 18 -4.85 5.42 -6.48
CA THR A 18 -4.51 6.30 -7.60
C THR A 18 -3.31 5.72 -8.34
N TYR A 19 -3.51 5.44 -9.64
CA TYR A 19 -2.48 4.93 -10.54
C TYR A 19 -2.29 5.94 -11.67
N PRO A 20 -1.28 6.83 -11.61
CA PRO A 20 -1.04 7.79 -12.69
C PRO A 20 -0.47 7.07 -13.92
N GLU A 21 -1.23 7.10 -15.01
CA GLU A 21 -0.88 6.45 -16.28
C GLU A 21 -1.08 7.38 -17.49
N ASP A 22 -0.34 7.15 -18.57
CA ASP A 22 -0.56 7.83 -19.85
C ASP A 22 -1.72 7.19 -20.63
N ALA A 23 -2.01 7.71 -21.82
CA ALA A 23 -3.08 7.19 -22.67
C ALA A 23 -2.87 5.73 -23.13
N ASP A 24 -1.64 5.22 -23.07
CA ASP A 24 -1.28 3.84 -23.40
C ASP A 24 -1.31 2.92 -22.15
N GLY A 25 -1.70 3.44 -20.98
CA GLY A 25 -1.72 2.71 -19.71
C GLY A 25 -0.34 2.51 -19.09
N ARG A 26 0.67 3.31 -19.49
CA ARG A 26 2.01 3.22 -18.90
C ARG A 26 2.10 4.11 -17.67
N PRO A 27 2.72 3.63 -16.57
CA PRO A 27 2.91 4.45 -15.38
C PRO A 27 3.68 5.73 -15.67
N THR A 28 3.14 6.88 -15.26
CA THR A 28 3.76 8.21 -15.45
C THR A 28 4.27 8.84 -14.16
N GLY A 29 3.94 8.25 -13.00
CA GLY A 29 4.32 8.78 -11.70
C GLY A 29 4.27 7.73 -10.59
N THR A 30 4.19 8.22 -9.35
CA THR A 30 4.06 7.38 -8.17
C THR A 30 2.60 6.95 -7.99
N ALA A 31 2.37 5.64 -7.92
CA ALA A 31 1.11 5.06 -7.53
C ALA A 31 0.93 5.16 -6.01
N HIS A 32 -0.32 5.38 -5.59
CA HIS A 32 -0.71 5.49 -4.20
C HIS A 32 -1.90 4.58 -3.94
N GLU A 33 -1.76 3.67 -2.98
CA GLU A 33 -2.82 2.78 -2.52
C GLU A 33 -3.06 3.01 -1.04
N ARG A 34 -4.33 3.06 -0.64
CA ARG A 34 -4.75 3.12 0.75
C ARG A 34 -5.50 1.84 1.09
N TYR A 35 -5.17 1.28 2.24
CA TYR A 35 -5.69 0.02 2.71
C TYR A 35 -6.36 0.17 4.08
N GLU A 36 -7.41 -0.61 4.31
CA GLU A 36 -8.00 -0.86 5.62
C GLU A 36 -7.69 -2.27 6.10
N CYS A 37 -7.22 -2.37 7.34
CA CYS A 37 -6.96 -3.65 7.99
C CYS A 37 -8.26 -4.26 8.52
N GLN A 38 -8.67 -5.40 8.00
CA GLN A 38 -9.93 -6.05 8.38
C GLN A 38 -9.92 -6.57 9.82
N GLN A 39 -8.73 -6.82 10.40
CA GLN A 39 -8.60 -7.30 11.78
C GLN A 39 -8.68 -6.19 12.83
N CYS A 40 -8.14 -4.99 12.55
CA CYS A 40 -8.04 -3.91 13.55
C CYS A 40 -8.68 -2.58 13.13
N GLY A 41 -9.26 -2.51 11.93
CA GLY A 41 -9.96 -1.34 11.38
C GLY A 41 -9.06 -0.13 11.09
N ARG A 42 -7.74 -0.23 11.32
CA ARG A 42 -6.81 0.87 11.05
C ARG A 42 -6.56 0.96 9.54
N THR A 43 -6.32 2.18 9.07
CA THR A 43 -5.90 2.43 7.69
C THR A 43 -4.43 2.75 7.57
N GLY A 44 -3.81 2.34 6.47
CA GLY A 44 -2.47 2.72 6.07
C GLY A 44 -2.37 2.84 4.56
N GLY A 45 -1.17 3.10 4.05
CA GLY A 45 -0.98 3.26 2.62
C GLY A 45 0.36 2.75 2.14
N PHE A 46 0.41 2.50 0.84
CA PHE A 46 1.59 2.07 0.12
C PHE A 46 1.75 2.95 -1.11
N ALA A 47 2.95 3.51 -1.28
CA ALA A 47 3.31 4.31 -2.44
C ALA A 47 4.46 3.64 -3.18
N PHE A 48 4.32 3.47 -4.49
CA PHE A 48 5.32 2.78 -5.33
C PHE A 48 5.46 3.41 -6.72
N GLY A 49 6.63 3.22 -7.32
CA GLY A 49 6.96 3.78 -8.64
C GLY A 49 7.67 5.13 -8.56
N GLY A 50 8.31 5.54 -9.66
CA GLY A 50 9.11 6.77 -9.71
C GLY A 50 10.33 6.77 -8.76
N GLY A 51 10.85 5.59 -8.41
CA GLY A 51 11.93 5.43 -7.41
C GLY A 51 11.46 5.50 -5.95
N VAL A 52 10.16 5.60 -5.71
CA VAL A 52 9.55 5.53 -4.37
C VAL A 52 9.09 4.10 -4.12
N GLU A 53 9.36 3.61 -2.92
CA GLU A 53 8.74 2.42 -2.35
C GLU A 53 8.59 2.64 -0.84
N ARG A 54 7.38 2.94 -0.39
CA ARG A 54 7.16 3.39 0.98
C ARG A 54 5.79 2.98 1.51
N THR A 55 5.78 2.45 2.73
CA THR A 55 4.57 2.22 3.51
C THR A 55 4.30 3.38 4.49
N SER A 56 3.06 3.52 4.93
CA SER A 56 2.63 4.54 5.89
C SER A 56 1.40 4.09 6.68
N GLY A 57 1.15 4.72 7.82
CA GLY A 57 0.02 4.37 8.68
C GLY A 57 0.16 2.94 9.22
N CYS A 58 -0.94 2.19 9.22
CA CYS A 58 -0.90 0.81 9.73
C CYS A 58 -0.42 -0.23 8.73
N VAL A 59 -0.10 0.15 7.49
CA VAL A 59 0.42 -0.77 6.48
C VAL A 59 1.93 -0.85 6.62
N THR A 60 2.47 -2.05 6.58
CA THR A 60 3.90 -2.33 6.58
C THR A 60 4.19 -3.58 5.73
N THR A 61 5.44 -4.00 5.66
CA THR A 61 5.84 -5.23 5.00
C THR A 61 6.02 -6.35 6.02
N ARG A 62 5.77 -7.61 5.62
CA ARG A 62 5.99 -8.77 6.49
C ARG A 62 7.46 -8.87 6.93
N GLU A 63 8.36 -8.45 6.07
CA GLU A 63 9.80 -8.37 6.32
C GLU A 63 10.15 -7.39 7.43
N ALA A 64 9.40 -6.29 7.57
CA ALA A 64 9.62 -5.27 8.61
C ALA A 64 9.06 -5.65 9.99
N LEU A 65 8.25 -6.70 10.10
CA LEU A 65 7.70 -7.22 11.38
C LEU A 65 8.56 -8.33 12.00
N ARG A 66 9.68 -8.71 11.38
CA ARG A 66 10.56 -9.78 11.83
C ARG A 66 11.70 -9.29 12.72
#